data_AF-A0A443K2W5-F1
#
_entry.id   AF-A0A443K2W5-F1
#
_cell.length_a   1.000
_cell.length_b   1.000
_cell.length_c   1.000
_cell.angle_alpha   90.00
_cell.angle_beta   90.00
_cell.angle_gamma   90.00
#
_symmetry.space_group_name_H-M   'P 1'
#
loop_
_entity.id
_entity.type
_entity.pdbx_description
1 polymer ?
#
loop_
_entity_poly.entity_id
_entity_poly.type
_entity_poly.pdbx_seq_one_letter_code
_entity_poly.pdbx_strand_id
1 'polypeptide(L)'
;MRFAAEDLLSALLEATPCPTTQAPRDARGLYGLVDHHGDLRYIGSTSSTDQTFYERIHRRHRTGSEGMSHYFSAMYNTGRMWRDRKDALTKADGDIAKALRNEFVVDHCRAVWLPLPDTADITRLEAEVLSLAPDHAIAWNRRRMQVYDEPVDLVEATLRRLRWGARELAAIERQRLRFLSAMVGPVAPPAPKPAAIRQTHVTPFPKGPFRFFALDVETANNDRGSICQIGVACVRPDNSIETWVTYVDPQVERWVFTYLHSISARTVQGAPTFAEVLPVLRGALNGATVYQHSGFDRSAVTAACGNCGLPVPQWDWRDSVHVARAAWPELRGNGGHGLASLKQHLGLVFEHHDAGEDARAAAEVVLRAEGVQPVRTQSPIQAAWPAIADEEDFDLIEDSDATMMVIREIPTAPLPSPDSIPRQLSGCHIGTTEITQGNIDNNHIYLRSFFEKFPADAIGGSNRASAAKREIAVDWGGNTVVMTDLDGAKKFFRKRGWIGEFFTRHGVRAGDVVTVEEIAPYSYRVAPQRRS
;
A
#
# COMPACT_ATOMS: atom_id res chain seq x y z
N MET A 1 -25.79 -36.85 2.13
CA MET A 1 -24.77 -36.24 3.01
C MET A 1 -24.95 -34.73 2.92
N ARG A 2 -25.19 -34.03 4.03
CA ARG A 2 -25.17 -32.56 4.03
C ARG A 2 -23.70 -32.15 4.13
N PHE A 3 -23.21 -31.39 3.17
CA PHE A 3 -21.89 -30.77 3.25
C PHE A 3 -22.05 -29.45 4.00
N ALA A 4 -21.66 -29.39 5.27
CA ALA A 4 -21.66 -28.14 6.02
C ALA A 4 -20.41 -27.34 5.66
N ALA A 5 -20.56 -26.01 5.51
CA ALA A 5 -19.44 -25.14 5.14
C ALA A 5 -18.30 -25.17 6.17
N GLU A 6 -18.62 -25.30 7.46
CA GLU A 6 -17.66 -25.43 8.56
C GLU A 6 -16.78 -26.67 8.39
N ASP A 7 -17.41 -27.84 8.14
CA ASP A 7 -16.70 -29.11 7.90
C ASP A 7 -15.80 -29.03 6.66
N LEU A 8 -16.29 -28.41 5.59
CA LEU A 8 -15.52 -28.23 4.35
C LEU A 8 -14.33 -27.28 4.55
N LEU A 9 -14.50 -26.21 5.31
CA LEU A 9 -13.42 -25.28 5.63
C LEU A 9 -12.35 -25.96 6.49
N SER A 10 -12.75 -26.66 7.55
CA SER A 10 -11.83 -27.43 8.39
C SER A 10 -11.08 -28.47 7.57
N ALA A 11 -11.78 -29.21 6.71
CA ALA A 11 -11.14 -30.20 5.83
C ALA A 11 -10.16 -29.55 4.82
N LEU A 12 -10.41 -28.34 4.32
CA LEU A 12 -9.45 -27.62 3.47
C LEU A 12 -8.20 -27.18 4.24
N LEU A 13 -8.37 -26.74 5.49
CA LEU A 13 -7.27 -26.27 6.34
C LEU A 13 -6.39 -27.43 6.85
N GLU A 14 -6.98 -28.60 7.09
CA GLU A 14 -6.30 -29.79 7.60
C GLU A 14 -5.76 -30.70 6.49
N ALA A 15 -6.21 -30.53 5.25
CA ALA A 15 -5.78 -31.36 4.13
C ALA A 15 -4.28 -31.23 3.85
N THR A 16 -3.62 -32.37 3.62
CA THR A 16 -2.20 -32.42 3.24
C THR A 16 -1.98 -31.73 1.89
N PRO A 17 -1.14 -30.68 1.81
CA PRO A 17 -0.86 -30.00 0.55
C PRO A 17 -0.09 -30.91 -0.42
N CYS A 18 -0.61 -31.02 -1.64
CA CYS A 18 -0.06 -31.88 -2.69
C CYS A 18 0.49 -31.06 -3.87
N PRO A 19 1.45 -31.62 -4.66
CA PRO A 19 1.91 -30.97 -5.88
C PRO A 19 0.76 -30.71 -6.86
N THR A 20 0.76 -29.54 -7.50
CA THR A 20 -0.32 -29.15 -8.43
C THR A 20 -0.47 -30.13 -9.61
N THR A 21 0.60 -30.83 -10.00
CA THR A 21 0.60 -31.87 -11.04
C THR A 21 -0.27 -33.07 -10.71
N GLN A 22 -0.55 -33.30 -9.41
CA GLN A 22 -1.34 -34.44 -8.92
C GLN A 22 -2.82 -34.10 -8.75
N ALA A 23 -3.24 -32.87 -9.05
CA ALA A 23 -4.65 -32.49 -8.98
C ALA A 23 -5.51 -33.44 -9.85
N PRO A 24 -6.66 -33.94 -9.35
CA PRO A 24 -7.50 -34.88 -10.07
C PRO A 24 -7.99 -34.34 -11.43
N ARG A 25 -8.06 -35.24 -12.42
CA ARG A 25 -8.48 -34.92 -13.80
C ARG A 25 -9.94 -35.23 -14.08
N ASP A 26 -10.61 -35.85 -13.14
CA ASP A 26 -11.94 -36.44 -13.22
C ASP A 26 -12.81 -36.08 -12.00
N ALA A 27 -12.36 -35.11 -11.19
CA ALA A 27 -13.10 -34.66 -10.01
C ALA A 27 -13.24 -33.13 -9.97
N ARG A 28 -14.29 -32.72 -9.25
CA ARG A 28 -14.75 -31.34 -9.05
C ARG A 28 -15.04 -31.10 -7.59
N GLY A 29 -15.07 -29.84 -7.16
CA GLY A 29 -15.41 -29.43 -5.80
C GLY A 29 -14.72 -28.14 -5.39
N LEU A 30 -14.25 -28.10 -4.13
CA LEU A 30 -13.50 -26.96 -3.58
C LEU A 30 -12.00 -27.26 -3.57
N TYR A 31 -11.18 -26.24 -3.71
CA TYR A 31 -9.73 -26.37 -3.62
C TYR A 31 -9.11 -25.15 -2.96
N GLY A 32 -7.89 -25.38 -2.46
CA GLY A 32 -7.04 -24.38 -1.86
C GLY A 32 -5.71 -24.25 -2.59
N LEU A 33 -5.18 -23.03 -2.70
CA LEU A 33 -3.80 -22.80 -3.18
C LEU A 33 -2.90 -22.45 -2.01
N VAL A 34 -1.77 -23.15 -1.94
CA VAL A 34 -0.80 -23.04 -0.86
C VAL A 34 0.47 -22.40 -1.42
N ASP A 35 0.92 -21.33 -0.77
CA ASP A 35 2.08 -20.55 -1.19
C ASP A 35 3.41 -21.26 -0.88
N HIS A 36 4.52 -20.58 -1.16
CA HIS A 36 5.86 -21.12 -0.95
C HIS A 36 6.28 -21.19 0.53
N HIS A 37 5.51 -20.60 1.45
CA HIS A 37 5.68 -20.73 2.89
C HIS A 37 4.92 -21.93 3.47
N GLY A 38 4.08 -22.57 2.66
CA GLY A 38 3.24 -23.69 3.11
C GLY A 38 1.87 -23.26 3.63
N ASP A 39 1.50 -21.99 3.46
CA ASP A 39 0.24 -21.48 3.97
C ASP A 39 -0.86 -21.50 2.89
N LEU A 40 -2.06 -21.88 3.28
CA LEU A 40 -3.25 -21.71 2.45
C LEU A 40 -3.52 -20.21 2.25
N ARG A 41 -3.70 -19.77 1.00
CA ARG A 41 -3.90 -18.35 0.66
C ARG A 41 -5.11 -18.04 -0.20
N TYR A 42 -5.62 -19.05 -0.90
CA TYR A 42 -6.77 -18.91 -1.77
C TYR A 42 -7.68 -20.10 -1.58
N ILE A 43 -8.99 -19.83 -1.51
CA ILE A 43 -10.02 -20.86 -1.63
C ILE A 43 -10.82 -20.57 -2.90
N GLY A 44 -11.05 -21.60 -3.70
CA GLY A 44 -11.89 -21.49 -4.88
C GLY A 44 -12.62 -22.78 -5.22
N SER A 45 -13.42 -22.74 -6.27
CA SER A 45 -14.19 -23.89 -6.71
C SER A 45 -14.06 -24.23 -8.19
N THR A 46 -14.48 -25.44 -8.54
CA THR A 46 -14.74 -25.88 -9.92
C THR A 46 -16.24 -25.94 -10.17
N SER A 47 -16.95 -24.84 -9.89
CA SER A 47 -18.41 -24.72 -10.02
C SER A 47 -18.94 -24.96 -11.45
N SER A 48 -18.11 -24.71 -12.46
CA SER A 48 -18.42 -25.05 -13.85
C SER A 48 -18.27 -26.55 -14.12
N THR A 49 -19.24 -27.17 -14.80
CA THR A 49 -19.27 -28.61 -15.11
C THR A 49 -18.20 -29.05 -16.10
N ASP A 50 -17.61 -28.09 -16.82
CA ASP A 50 -16.54 -28.30 -17.81
C ASP A 50 -15.13 -28.20 -17.22
N GLN A 51 -15.00 -28.02 -15.91
CA GLN A 51 -13.72 -27.76 -15.26
C GLN A 51 -13.44 -28.75 -14.14
N THR A 52 -12.25 -29.33 -14.20
CA THR A 52 -11.69 -30.24 -13.18
C THR A 52 -10.69 -29.51 -12.28
N PHE A 53 -10.31 -30.13 -11.16
CA PHE A 53 -9.25 -29.61 -10.31
C PHE A 53 -7.94 -29.40 -11.09
N TYR A 54 -7.53 -30.36 -11.91
CA TYR A 54 -6.33 -30.25 -12.73
C TYR A 54 -6.37 -29.05 -13.66
N GLU A 55 -7.49 -28.84 -14.37
CA GLU A 55 -7.62 -27.71 -15.28
C GLU A 55 -7.55 -26.38 -14.54
N ARG A 56 -8.21 -26.29 -13.38
CA ARG A 56 -8.25 -25.05 -12.63
C ARG A 56 -6.93 -24.74 -11.93
N ILE A 57 -6.41 -25.68 -11.15
CA ILE A 57 -5.21 -25.51 -10.33
C ILE A 57 -3.96 -25.51 -11.24
N HIS A 58 -3.78 -26.57 -12.02
CA HIS A 58 -2.52 -26.81 -12.73
C HIS A 58 -2.42 -26.13 -14.10
N ARG A 59 -3.53 -26.03 -14.85
CA ARG A 59 -3.51 -25.38 -16.19
C ARG A 59 -3.84 -23.89 -16.14
N ARG A 60 -4.69 -23.44 -15.19
CA ARG A 60 -5.04 -22.02 -15.08
C ARG A 60 -4.20 -21.30 -14.04
N HIS A 61 -4.31 -21.62 -12.75
CA HIS A 61 -3.59 -20.86 -11.72
C HIS A 61 -2.07 -20.85 -11.93
N ARG A 62 -1.47 -22.00 -12.26
CA ARG A 62 -0.04 -22.11 -12.55
C ARG A 62 0.36 -21.50 -13.90
N THR A 63 -0.16 -22.02 -15.02
CA THR A 63 0.34 -21.68 -16.38
C THR A 63 -0.43 -20.59 -17.12
N GLY A 64 -1.48 -20.04 -16.50
CA GLY A 64 -2.36 -19.04 -17.11
C GLY A 64 -1.68 -17.70 -17.36
N SER A 65 -2.49 -16.70 -17.69
CA SER A 65 -2.04 -15.29 -17.73
C SER A 65 -1.84 -14.73 -16.33
N GLU A 66 -0.99 -13.71 -16.20
CA GLU A 66 -0.60 -13.00 -14.98
C GLU A 66 -1.72 -12.10 -14.40
N GLY A 67 -2.98 -12.37 -14.76
CA GLY A 67 -4.14 -11.63 -14.27
C GLY A 67 -4.63 -12.19 -12.93
N MET A 68 -5.40 -11.38 -12.21
CA MET A 68 -5.90 -11.66 -10.85
C MET A 68 -6.81 -12.90 -10.71
N SER A 69 -7.08 -13.63 -11.79
CA SER A 69 -7.83 -14.90 -11.74
C SER A 69 -6.92 -16.14 -11.78
N HIS A 70 -5.61 -15.98 -11.99
CA HIS A 70 -4.62 -17.05 -12.00
C HIS A 70 -3.56 -16.78 -10.95
N TYR A 71 -3.93 -16.96 -9.68
CA TYR A 71 -3.17 -16.49 -8.54
C TYR A 71 -1.68 -16.89 -8.50
N PHE A 72 -1.28 -18.13 -8.76
CA PHE A 72 0.17 -18.44 -8.81
C PHE A 72 0.89 -17.62 -9.89
N SER A 73 0.32 -17.54 -11.10
CA SER A 73 0.89 -16.71 -12.16
C SER A 73 0.89 -15.22 -11.83
N ALA A 74 -0.10 -14.71 -11.11
CA ALA A 74 -0.18 -13.29 -10.73
C ALA A 74 0.77 -12.95 -9.57
N MET A 75 0.77 -13.75 -8.50
CA MET A 75 1.50 -13.51 -7.26
C MET A 75 3.01 -13.70 -7.40
N TYR A 76 3.46 -14.51 -8.36
CA TYR A 76 4.89 -14.73 -8.64
C TYR A 76 5.35 -14.06 -9.94
N ASN A 77 4.59 -13.12 -10.50
CA ASN A 77 5.06 -12.31 -11.63
C ASN A 77 5.95 -11.16 -11.13
N THR A 78 7.13 -11.51 -10.63
CA THR A 78 8.05 -10.61 -9.93
C THR A 78 9.51 -10.93 -10.27
N GLY A 79 10.40 -9.95 -10.19
CA GLY A 79 11.83 -10.12 -10.40
C GLY A 79 12.19 -10.87 -11.70
N ARG A 80 13.00 -11.91 -11.60
CA ARG A 80 13.44 -12.79 -12.71
C ARG A 80 12.31 -13.62 -13.33
N MET A 81 11.20 -13.77 -12.62
CA MET A 81 9.99 -14.45 -13.07
C MET A 81 8.97 -13.49 -13.72
N TRP A 82 9.31 -12.19 -13.79
CA TRP A 82 8.42 -11.18 -14.32
C TRP A 82 8.30 -11.21 -15.84
N ARG A 83 7.09 -10.95 -16.31
CA ARG A 83 6.75 -10.78 -17.70
C ARG A 83 5.66 -9.72 -17.84
N ASP A 84 5.85 -8.79 -18.78
CA ASP A 84 4.74 -8.04 -19.37
C ASP A 84 4.29 -8.74 -20.66
N ARG A 85 3.10 -9.33 -20.63
CA ARG A 85 2.53 -10.00 -21.82
C ARG A 85 2.11 -9.04 -22.92
N LYS A 86 1.93 -7.75 -22.61
CA LYS A 86 1.47 -6.73 -23.57
C LYS A 86 2.61 -6.10 -24.35
N ASP A 87 3.84 -6.22 -23.84
CA ASP A 87 5.03 -5.73 -24.52
C ASP A 87 5.65 -6.83 -25.41
N ALA A 88 5.41 -6.73 -26.72
CA ALA A 88 5.95 -7.66 -27.69
C ALA A 88 7.49 -7.67 -27.75
N LEU A 89 8.16 -6.58 -27.34
CA LEU A 89 9.63 -6.47 -27.33
C LEU A 89 10.26 -7.37 -26.27
N THR A 90 9.50 -7.74 -25.24
CA THR A 90 9.98 -8.61 -24.16
C THR A 90 9.58 -10.06 -24.35
N LYS A 91 8.86 -10.40 -25.42
CA LYS A 91 8.20 -11.71 -25.55
C LYS A 91 9.15 -12.90 -25.39
N ALA A 92 10.32 -12.86 -26.02
CA ALA A 92 11.27 -13.98 -25.97
C ALA A 92 11.82 -14.21 -24.55
N ASP A 93 12.32 -13.14 -23.91
CA ASP A 93 12.84 -13.23 -22.54
C ASP A 93 11.71 -13.48 -21.52
N GLY A 94 10.54 -12.88 -21.73
CA GLY A 94 9.35 -13.06 -20.91
C GLY A 94 8.74 -14.46 -21.01
N ASP A 95 8.86 -15.14 -22.15
CA ASP A 95 8.47 -16.56 -22.28
C ASP A 95 9.41 -17.46 -21.44
N ILE A 96 10.70 -17.12 -21.36
CA ILE A 96 11.67 -17.80 -20.46
C ILE A 96 11.38 -17.50 -19.00
N ALA A 97 11.12 -16.23 -18.62
CA ALA A 97 10.74 -15.86 -17.26
C ALA A 97 9.44 -16.55 -16.81
N LYS A 98 8.46 -16.65 -17.72
CA LYS A 98 7.24 -17.44 -17.47
C LYS A 98 7.55 -18.93 -17.25
N ALA A 99 8.47 -19.51 -18.02
CA ALA A 99 8.87 -20.90 -17.82
C ALA A 99 9.50 -21.10 -16.42
N LEU A 100 10.37 -20.17 -15.99
CA LEU A 100 10.96 -20.19 -14.65
C LEU A 100 9.88 -20.13 -13.56
N ARG A 101 8.91 -19.21 -13.71
CA ARG A 101 7.79 -19.09 -12.76
C ARG A 101 6.97 -20.37 -12.65
N ASN A 102 6.67 -21.02 -13.79
CA ASN A 102 5.90 -22.25 -13.78
C ASN A 102 6.63 -23.37 -13.02
N GLU A 103 7.94 -23.44 -13.18
CA GLU A 103 8.80 -24.42 -12.49
C GLU A 103 8.97 -24.09 -11.00
N PHE A 104 9.08 -22.81 -10.65
CA PHE A 104 9.07 -22.36 -9.26
C PHE A 104 7.80 -22.82 -8.52
N VAL A 105 6.63 -22.68 -9.17
CA VAL A 105 5.35 -23.12 -8.61
C VAL A 105 5.30 -24.64 -8.45
N VAL A 106 5.95 -25.41 -9.34
CA VAL A 106 6.06 -26.87 -9.20
C VAL A 106 6.90 -27.24 -7.98
N ASP A 107 8.03 -26.56 -7.80
CA ASP A 107 8.97 -26.89 -6.73
C ASP A 107 8.44 -26.48 -5.36
N HIS A 108 7.88 -25.28 -5.26
CA HIS A 108 7.69 -24.59 -3.98
C HIS A 108 6.23 -24.38 -3.57
N CYS A 109 5.26 -24.46 -4.49
CA CYS A 109 3.85 -24.25 -4.16
C CYS A 109 3.05 -25.56 -4.17
N ARG A 110 1.95 -25.59 -3.44
CA ARG A 110 1.09 -26.79 -3.32
C ARG A 110 -0.38 -26.42 -3.47
N ALA A 111 -1.24 -27.43 -3.52
CA ALA A 111 -2.69 -27.25 -3.50
C ALA A 111 -3.34 -28.34 -2.67
N VAL A 112 -4.52 -28.03 -2.14
CA VAL A 112 -5.43 -28.97 -1.48
C VAL A 112 -6.73 -29.01 -2.25
N TRP A 113 -7.47 -30.12 -2.19
CA TRP A 113 -8.74 -30.26 -2.89
C TRP A 113 -9.69 -31.18 -2.13
N LEU A 114 -10.98 -30.84 -2.19
CA LEU A 114 -12.08 -31.60 -1.62
C LEU A 114 -13.07 -31.95 -2.73
N PRO A 115 -13.04 -33.19 -3.24
CA PRO A 115 -14.01 -33.67 -4.20
C PRO A 115 -15.44 -33.59 -3.65
N LEU A 116 -16.34 -33.02 -4.43
CA LEU A 116 -17.77 -32.94 -4.13
C LEU A 116 -18.55 -33.64 -5.25
N PRO A 117 -19.67 -34.31 -4.94
CA PRO A 117 -20.51 -34.94 -5.96
C PRO A 117 -21.13 -33.87 -6.87
N ASP A 118 -21.40 -34.21 -8.12
CA ASP A 118 -22.01 -33.28 -9.10
C ASP A 118 -23.41 -32.78 -8.68
N THR A 119 -24.07 -33.47 -7.74
CA THR A 119 -25.35 -33.05 -7.15
C THR A 119 -25.19 -31.92 -6.12
N ALA A 120 -23.97 -31.59 -5.68
CA ALA A 120 -23.72 -30.54 -4.71
C ALA A 120 -23.76 -29.15 -5.36
N ASP A 121 -24.35 -28.18 -4.67
CA ASP A 121 -24.29 -26.78 -5.08
C ASP A 121 -22.92 -26.18 -4.69
N ILE A 122 -21.91 -26.48 -5.52
CA ILE A 122 -20.52 -26.07 -5.30
C ILE A 122 -20.39 -24.54 -5.21
N THR A 123 -21.16 -23.80 -6.01
CA THR A 123 -21.13 -22.32 -6.02
C THR A 123 -21.61 -21.76 -4.68
N ARG A 124 -22.72 -22.29 -4.17
CA ARG A 124 -23.23 -21.90 -2.85
C ARG A 124 -22.24 -22.28 -1.74
N LEU A 125 -21.71 -23.50 -1.76
CA LEU A 125 -20.75 -23.97 -0.76
C LEU A 125 -19.46 -23.15 -0.75
N GLU A 126 -18.95 -22.73 -1.92
CA GLU A 126 -17.80 -21.82 -2.02
C GLU A 126 -18.09 -20.49 -1.32
N ALA A 127 -19.26 -19.90 -1.55
CA ALA A 127 -19.64 -18.63 -0.92
C ALA A 127 -19.77 -18.76 0.61
N GLU A 128 -20.36 -19.84 1.10
CA GLU A 128 -20.49 -20.12 2.54
C GLU A 128 -19.12 -20.42 3.19
N VAL A 129 -18.23 -21.16 2.52
CA VAL A 129 -16.87 -21.40 3.03
C VAL A 129 -16.06 -20.11 3.07
N LEU A 130 -16.15 -19.27 2.04
CA LEU A 130 -15.43 -18.00 1.99
C LEU A 130 -15.89 -16.99 3.06
N SER A 131 -17.14 -17.05 3.52
CA SER A 131 -17.62 -16.16 4.59
C SER A 131 -17.13 -16.57 5.98
N LEU A 132 -16.74 -17.84 6.15
CA LEU A 132 -16.21 -18.39 7.40
C LEU A 132 -14.68 -18.44 7.43
N ALA A 133 -14.02 -18.43 6.27
CA ALA A 133 -12.58 -18.61 6.15
C ALA A 133 -11.79 -17.47 6.82
N PRO A 134 -10.73 -17.79 7.58
CA PRO A 134 -9.91 -16.76 8.22
C PRO A 134 -9.13 -15.94 7.18
N ASP A 135 -8.87 -14.68 7.50
CA ASP A 135 -8.23 -13.70 6.61
C ASP A 135 -6.97 -14.19 5.90
N HIS A 136 -6.12 -14.93 6.63
CA HIS A 136 -4.86 -15.45 6.09
C HIS A 136 -5.08 -16.56 5.04
N ALA A 137 -6.15 -17.35 5.16
CA ALA A 137 -6.48 -18.47 4.28
C ALA A 137 -7.09 -18.03 2.93
N ILE A 138 -7.64 -16.81 2.88
CA ILE A 138 -8.28 -16.22 1.70
C ILE A 138 -7.60 -14.90 1.29
N ALA A 139 -6.35 -14.72 1.70
CA ALA A 139 -5.62 -13.49 1.47
C ALA A 139 -5.53 -13.14 -0.04
N TRP A 140 -5.43 -14.15 -0.92
CA TRP A 140 -5.41 -13.99 -2.38
C TRP A 140 -6.81 -13.74 -2.98
N ASN A 141 -7.90 -14.11 -2.29
CA ASN A 141 -9.27 -13.78 -2.74
C ASN A 141 -9.55 -12.27 -2.70
N ARG A 142 -8.75 -11.49 -1.95
CA ARG A 142 -8.94 -10.04 -1.75
C ARG A 142 -8.24 -9.21 -2.83
N ARG A 143 -8.92 -8.19 -3.35
CA ARG A 143 -8.49 -7.39 -4.53
C ARG A 143 -7.27 -6.47 -4.31
N ARG A 144 -6.66 -6.42 -3.12
CA ARG A 144 -5.62 -5.45 -2.75
C ARG A 144 -4.27 -6.06 -2.35
N MET A 145 -4.10 -7.37 -2.47
CA MET A 145 -2.82 -7.97 -2.11
C MET A 145 -1.70 -7.52 -3.06
N GLN A 146 -0.55 -7.13 -2.48
CA GLN A 146 0.67 -6.88 -3.24
C GLN A 146 1.26 -8.22 -3.73
N VAL A 147 1.70 -8.24 -4.98
CA VAL A 147 2.48 -9.36 -5.54
C VAL A 147 3.71 -9.59 -4.67
N TYR A 148 4.15 -10.83 -4.49
CA TYR A 148 5.35 -11.10 -3.70
C TYR A 148 6.57 -10.42 -4.33
N ASP A 149 7.52 -10.04 -3.48
CA ASP A 149 8.90 -9.89 -3.91
C ASP A 149 9.44 -11.26 -4.36
N GLU A 150 10.45 -11.25 -5.22
CA GLU A 150 11.04 -12.49 -5.71
C GLU A 150 11.66 -13.30 -4.55
N PRO A 151 11.26 -14.56 -4.31
CA PRO A 151 11.89 -15.42 -3.32
C PRO A 151 13.24 -15.94 -3.84
N VAL A 152 14.25 -15.07 -3.85
CA VAL A 152 15.55 -15.27 -4.55
C VAL A 152 16.16 -16.64 -4.26
N ASP A 153 16.21 -17.06 -3.00
CA ASP A 153 16.86 -18.32 -2.59
C ASP A 153 16.14 -19.57 -3.15
N LEU A 154 14.80 -19.50 -3.26
CA LEU A 154 13.98 -20.56 -3.84
C LEU A 154 14.04 -20.53 -5.38
N VAL A 155 14.09 -19.34 -5.99
CA VAL A 155 14.35 -19.19 -7.42
C VAL A 155 15.73 -19.77 -7.79
N GLU A 156 16.76 -19.53 -6.97
CA GLU A 156 18.08 -20.15 -7.14
C GLU A 156 18.04 -21.67 -7.01
N ALA A 157 17.24 -22.21 -6.09
CA ALA A 157 17.04 -23.65 -5.97
C ALA A 157 16.37 -24.23 -7.24
N THR A 158 15.35 -23.55 -7.75
CA THR A 158 14.69 -23.89 -9.02
C THR A 158 15.70 -23.87 -10.18
N LEU A 159 16.50 -22.80 -10.31
CA LEU A 159 17.51 -22.67 -11.37
C LEU A 159 18.59 -23.75 -11.30
N ARG A 160 19.06 -24.10 -10.09
CA ARG A 160 20.00 -25.21 -9.85
C ARG A 160 19.43 -26.56 -10.32
N ARG A 161 18.13 -26.80 -10.10
CA ARG A 161 17.45 -28.01 -10.60
C ARG A 161 17.34 -28.00 -12.12
N LEU A 162 16.97 -26.87 -12.71
CA LEU A 162 16.73 -26.73 -14.15
C LEU A 162 18.01 -26.79 -15.00
N ARG A 163 19.17 -26.44 -14.42
CA ARG A 163 20.48 -26.43 -15.09
C ARG A 163 20.47 -25.66 -16.42
N TRP A 164 19.80 -24.52 -16.42
CA TRP A 164 19.70 -23.63 -17.58
C TRP A 164 21.06 -23.07 -18.01
N GLY A 165 21.20 -22.81 -19.31
CA GLY A 165 22.43 -22.28 -19.89
C GLY A 165 22.57 -20.77 -19.72
N ALA A 166 23.72 -20.24 -20.11
CA ALA A 166 24.02 -18.80 -20.02
C ALA A 166 22.99 -17.92 -20.74
N ARG A 167 22.37 -18.45 -21.82
CA ARG A 167 21.35 -17.73 -22.59
C ARG A 167 20.08 -17.47 -21.77
N GLU A 168 19.54 -18.51 -21.15
CA GLU A 168 18.31 -18.42 -20.34
C GLU A 168 18.56 -17.57 -19.09
N LEU A 169 19.71 -17.76 -18.43
CA LEU A 169 20.11 -16.96 -17.26
C LEU A 169 20.21 -15.46 -17.61
N ALA A 170 20.81 -15.13 -18.75
CA ALA A 170 20.88 -13.75 -19.21
C ALA A 170 19.48 -13.18 -19.55
N ALA A 171 18.56 -14.01 -20.06
CA ALA A 171 17.20 -13.59 -20.38
C ALA A 171 16.38 -13.23 -19.14
N ILE A 172 16.42 -14.07 -18.10
CA ILE A 172 15.70 -13.77 -16.85
C ILE A 172 16.30 -12.58 -16.10
N GLU A 173 17.61 -12.34 -16.22
CA GLU A 173 18.22 -11.15 -15.62
C GLU A 173 17.80 -9.87 -16.34
N ARG A 174 17.70 -9.89 -17.68
CA ARG A 174 17.10 -8.79 -18.43
C ARG A 174 15.64 -8.54 -18.01
N GLN A 175 14.87 -9.59 -17.73
CA GLN A 175 13.50 -9.44 -17.23
C GLN A 175 13.44 -8.85 -15.83
N ARG A 176 14.38 -9.22 -14.94
CA ARG A 176 14.52 -8.60 -13.63
C ARG A 176 14.82 -7.10 -13.74
N LEU A 177 15.76 -6.70 -14.59
CA LEU A 177 16.07 -5.29 -14.82
C LEU A 177 14.86 -4.52 -15.36
N ARG A 178 14.09 -5.13 -16.26
CA ARG A 178 12.83 -4.54 -16.78
C ARG A 178 11.75 -4.45 -15.71
N PHE A 179 11.62 -5.46 -14.84
CA PHE A 179 10.70 -5.40 -13.70
C PHE A 179 11.02 -4.24 -12.78
N LEU A 180 12.30 -4.08 -12.42
CA LEU A 180 12.77 -2.94 -11.63
C LEU A 180 12.48 -1.62 -12.35
N SER A 181 12.77 -1.55 -13.65
CA SER A 181 12.45 -0.38 -14.49
C SER A 181 10.96 -0.13 -14.68
N ALA A 182 10.09 -1.14 -14.55
CA ALA A 182 8.64 -0.97 -14.66
C ALA A 182 8.02 -0.50 -13.34
N MET A 183 8.67 -0.82 -12.20
CA MET A 183 8.31 -0.30 -10.88
C MET A 183 8.70 1.17 -10.71
N VAL A 184 9.76 1.62 -11.41
CA VAL A 184 10.17 3.01 -11.54
C VAL A 184 9.52 3.58 -12.82
N GLY A 185 8.34 4.22 -12.72
CA GLY A 185 7.63 4.81 -13.89
C GLY A 185 8.52 5.71 -14.79
N PRO A 186 8.06 6.10 -15.99
CA PRO A 186 8.92 6.65 -17.03
C PRO A 186 9.63 7.93 -16.56
N VAL A 187 10.94 7.83 -16.35
CA VAL A 187 11.86 8.95 -16.28
C VAL A 187 12.54 9.03 -17.65
N ALA A 188 12.44 10.18 -18.30
CA ALA A 188 13.18 10.45 -19.54
C ALA A 188 14.68 10.17 -19.33
N PRO A 189 15.41 9.63 -20.33
CA PRO A 189 16.81 9.30 -20.12
C PRO A 189 17.58 10.59 -19.81
N PRO A 190 18.34 10.67 -18.71
CA PRO A 190 19.18 11.82 -18.50
C PRO A 190 20.29 11.78 -19.52
N ALA A 191 20.46 12.88 -20.26
CA ALA A 191 21.68 13.14 -21.01
C ALA A 191 22.89 12.96 -20.07
N PRO A 192 24.05 12.50 -20.58
CA PRO A 192 25.23 12.34 -19.75
C PRO A 192 25.62 13.72 -19.21
N LYS A 193 25.41 13.94 -17.92
CA LYS A 193 25.83 15.17 -17.24
C LYS A 193 26.96 14.85 -16.26
N PRO A 194 27.96 15.75 -16.17
CA PRO A 194 29.16 15.51 -15.37
C PRO A 194 28.82 15.38 -13.89
N ALA A 195 29.66 14.69 -13.13
CA ALA A 195 29.53 14.47 -11.70
C ALA A 195 29.14 15.76 -10.95
N ALA A 196 27.88 15.83 -10.53
CA ALA A 196 27.39 16.92 -9.69
C ALA A 196 27.54 16.51 -8.22
N ILE A 197 28.20 17.38 -7.45
CA ILE A 197 28.36 17.30 -6.01
C ILE A 197 26.95 17.28 -5.38
N ARG A 198 26.57 16.16 -4.74
CA ARG A 198 25.31 16.05 -3.99
C ARG A 198 25.43 16.89 -2.70
N GLN A 199 24.56 17.89 -2.54
CA GLN A 199 24.26 18.45 -1.22
C GLN A 199 23.08 17.68 -0.64
N THR A 200 23.35 16.76 0.26
CA THR A 200 22.36 15.95 0.98
C THR A 200 21.97 16.65 2.28
N HIS A 201 20.68 16.94 2.45
CA HIS A 201 20.15 17.52 3.69
C HIS A 201 19.76 16.40 4.66
N VAL A 202 20.61 16.11 5.64
CA VAL A 202 20.21 15.35 6.84
C VAL A 202 19.33 16.27 7.68
N THR A 203 18.19 15.76 8.17
CA THR A 203 17.29 16.53 9.05
C THR A 203 18.05 17.02 10.29
N PRO A 204 17.94 18.32 10.65
CA PRO A 204 18.61 18.85 11.84
C PRO A 204 18.23 18.05 13.09
N PHE A 205 19.23 17.64 13.86
CA PHE A 205 19.01 16.93 15.12
C PHE A 205 18.53 17.90 16.21
N PRO A 206 17.56 17.50 17.06
CA PRO A 206 17.05 18.32 18.16
C PRO A 206 18.17 18.89 19.06
N LYS A 207 18.01 20.13 19.52
CA LYS A 207 18.97 20.75 20.44
C LYS A 207 18.62 20.42 21.90
N GLY A 208 19.66 20.06 22.65
CA GLY A 208 19.57 19.71 24.07
C GLY A 208 19.30 20.90 24.99
N PRO A 209 19.43 20.71 26.32
CA PRO A 209 20.03 19.54 26.98
C PRO A 209 19.15 18.29 26.93
N PHE A 210 19.79 17.13 26.87
CA PHE A 210 19.14 15.81 26.96
C PHE A 210 19.74 15.03 28.12
N ARG A 211 18.89 14.27 28.81
CA ARG A 211 19.23 13.40 29.93
C ARG A 211 19.79 12.07 29.42
N PHE A 212 19.11 11.47 28.45
CA PHE A 212 19.55 10.26 27.76
C PHE A 212 18.82 10.16 26.41
N PHE A 213 19.25 9.19 25.59
CA PHE A 213 18.61 8.85 24.33
C PHE A 213 18.15 7.40 24.33
N ALA A 214 17.15 7.08 23.52
CA ALA A 214 16.93 5.72 23.05
C ALA A 214 17.03 5.70 21.53
N LEU A 215 17.66 4.67 20.96
CA LEU A 215 17.91 4.54 19.53
C LEU A 215 17.42 3.16 19.07
N ASP A 216 16.72 3.17 17.95
CA ASP A 216 16.25 1.96 17.27
C ASP A 216 16.51 2.10 15.75
N VAL A 217 16.80 0.98 15.08
CA VAL A 217 17.06 0.95 13.64
C VAL A 217 16.26 -0.12 12.90
N GLU A 218 15.82 0.22 11.70
CA GLU A 218 15.33 -0.75 10.72
C GLU A 218 16.43 -1.10 9.72
N THR A 219 16.42 -2.34 9.22
CA THR A 219 17.42 -2.84 8.26
C THR A 219 16.74 -3.32 6.98
N ALA A 220 17.35 -3.08 5.83
CA ALA A 220 16.78 -3.45 4.54
C ALA A 220 16.79 -4.97 4.31
N ASN A 221 17.78 -5.69 4.84
CA ASN A 221 17.96 -7.13 4.62
C ASN A 221 18.78 -7.80 5.75
N ASN A 222 19.14 -9.08 5.57
CA ASN A 222 19.88 -9.88 6.54
C ASN A 222 21.30 -9.36 6.88
N ASP A 223 21.86 -8.46 6.08
CA ASP A 223 23.04 -7.69 6.45
C ASP A 223 22.66 -6.68 7.54
N ARG A 224 23.21 -6.88 8.73
CA ARG A 224 23.02 -6.00 9.89
C ARG A 224 23.44 -4.55 9.60
N GLY A 225 24.36 -4.33 8.67
CA GLY A 225 24.80 -2.99 8.28
C GLY A 225 23.86 -2.28 7.31
N SER A 226 22.81 -2.94 6.82
CA SER A 226 21.89 -2.40 5.81
C SER A 226 20.82 -1.46 6.38
N ILE A 227 21.19 -0.59 7.32
CA ILE A 227 20.26 0.32 8.01
C ILE A 227 19.50 1.18 7.00
N CYS A 228 18.16 1.15 7.04
CA CYS A 228 17.28 1.90 6.15
C CYS A 228 16.43 2.97 6.87
N GLN A 229 16.37 2.93 8.19
CA GLN A 229 15.78 3.98 9.03
C GLN A 229 16.49 4.01 10.37
N ILE A 230 16.60 5.21 10.95
CA ILE A 230 17.08 5.41 12.32
C ILE A 230 16.05 6.27 13.04
N GLY A 231 15.60 5.79 14.20
CA GLY A 231 14.80 6.55 15.16
C GLY A 231 15.60 6.83 16.41
N VAL A 232 15.49 8.06 16.93
CA VAL A 232 16.10 8.47 18.18
C VAL A 232 15.07 9.21 19.03
N ALA A 233 14.78 8.67 20.21
CA ALA A 233 14.01 9.36 21.24
C ALA A 233 14.96 10.14 22.15
N CYS A 234 14.80 11.46 22.16
CA CYS A 234 15.59 12.40 22.92
C CYS A 234 14.84 12.77 24.20
N VAL A 235 15.30 12.28 25.35
CA VAL A 235 14.65 12.52 26.65
C VAL A 235 15.28 13.74 27.31
N ARG A 236 14.45 14.74 27.65
CA ARG A 236 14.89 15.98 28.31
C ARG A 236 14.97 15.82 29.84
N PRO A 237 15.62 16.75 30.56
CA PRO A 237 15.68 16.72 32.02
C PRO A 237 14.32 16.74 32.74
N ASP A 238 13.29 17.31 32.09
CA ASP A 238 11.91 17.30 32.58
C ASP A 238 11.13 16.01 32.20
N ASN A 239 11.82 15.04 31.60
CA ASN A 239 11.29 13.76 31.11
C ASN A 239 10.28 13.88 29.95
N SER A 240 10.23 15.04 29.28
CA SER A 240 9.58 15.13 27.97
C SER A 240 10.42 14.38 26.91
N ILE A 241 9.74 13.81 25.91
CA ILE A 241 10.38 13.04 24.84
C ILE A 241 10.12 13.74 23.50
N GLU A 242 11.20 14.01 22.77
CA GLU A 242 11.18 14.47 21.39
C GLU A 242 11.80 13.38 20.51
N THR A 243 11.14 13.01 19.40
CA THR A 243 11.64 11.95 18.51
C THR A 243 12.24 12.57 17.24
N TRP A 244 13.45 12.16 16.90
CA TRP A 244 14.09 12.43 15.62
C TRP A 244 14.14 11.16 14.79
N VAL A 245 13.76 11.24 13.51
CA VAL A 245 13.72 10.11 12.59
C VAL A 245 14.38 10.52 11.28
N THR A 246 15.16 9.62 10.69
CA THR A 246 15.62 9.76 9.30
C THR A 246 15.55 8.43 8.58
N TYR A 247 15.20 8.49 7.30
CA TYR A 247 15.52 7.41 6.37
C TYR A 247 17.01 7.42 6.07
N VAL A 248 17.53 6.24 5.73
CA VAL A 248 18.93 6.03 5.35
C VAL A 248 18.94 5.26 4.04
N ASP A 249 19.78 5.67 3.09
CA ASP A 249 20.11 4.84 1.93
C ASP A 249 21.23 3.87 2.33
N PRO A 250 20.94 2.56 2.53
CA PRO A 250 21.94 1.56 2.88
C PRO A 250 22.89 1.21 1.72
N GLN A 251 22.64 1.70 0.50
CA GLN A 251 23.41 1.40 -0.70
C GLN A 251 23.53 -0.10 -1.02
N VAL A 252 22.50 -0.86 -0.68
CA VAL A 252 22.42 -2.31 -0.97
C VAL A 252 21.46 -2.60 -2.11
N GLU A 253 21.80 -3.58 -2.93
CA GLU A 253 20.94 -4.03 -4.03
C GLU A 253 19.83 -4.99 -3.56
N ARG A 254 20.08 -5.75 -2.49
CA ARG A 254 19.12 -6.72 -1.92
C ARG A 254 18.25 -6.02 -0.89
N TRP A 255 16.93 -6.11 -1.02
CA TRP A 255 15.97 -5.63 -0.03
C TRP A 255 15.01 -6.77 0.30
N VAL A 256 14.79 -7.04 1.59
CA VAL A 256 14.03 -8.20 2.08
C VAL A 256 12.98 -7.79 3.11
N PHE A 257 13.31 -6.87 4.03
CA PHE A 257 12.48 -6.63 5.22
C PHE A 257 11.38 -5.58 5.03
N THR A 258 11.05 -5.18 3.79
CA THR A 258 9.88 -4.32 3.52
C THR A 258 8.60 -4.85 4.18
N TYR A 259 8.41 -6.17 4.25
CA TYR A 259 7.22 -6.76 4.88
C TYR A 259 7.16 -6.52 6.40
N LEU A 260 8.30 -6.28 7.04
CA LEU A 260 8.39 -6.04 8.48
C LEU A 260 8.02 -4.59 8.80
N HIS A 261 8.61 -3.62 8.09
CA HIS A 261 8.52 -2.20 8.47
C HIS A 261 7.95 -1.29 7.37
N SER A 262 7.48 -1.83 6.25
CA SER A 262 6.93 -1.08 5.09
C SER A 262 7.92 -0.12 4.39
N ILE A 263 9.17 -0.05 4.83
CA ILE A 263 10.25 0.73 4.19
C ILE A 263 10.83 -0.09 3.05
N SER A 264 10.83 0.49 1.86
CA SER A 264 11.36 -0.11 0.63
C SER A 264 12.53 0.69 0.09
N ALA A 265 13.27 0.12 -0.87
CA ALA A 265 14.31 0.83 -1.61
C ALA A 265 13.78 2.14 -2.25
N ARG A 266 12.48 2.18 -2.58
CA ARG A 266 11.82 3.40 -3.08
C ARG A 266 11.62 4.45 -2.00
N THR A 267 11.28 4.01 -0.78
CA THR A 267 11.06 4.90 0.38
C THR A 267 12.32 5.71 0.70
N VAL A 268 13.49 5.08 0.58
CA VAL A 268 14.79 5.70 0.89
C VAL A 268 15.44 6.36 -0.33
N GLN A 269 14.74 6.47 -1.47
CA GLN A 269 15.30 7.06 -2.67
C GLN A 269 15.64 8.53 -2.44
N GLY A 270 16.93 8.87 -2.50
CA GLY A 270 17.42 10.23 -2.24
C GLY A 270 17.62 10.55 -0.76
N ALA A 271 17.40 9.58 0.13
CA ALA A 271 17.77 9.68 1.54
C ALA A 271 19.30 9.80 1.70
N PRO A 272 19.79 10.37 2.82
CA PRO A 272 21.20 10.38 3.12
C PRO A 272 21.72 8.96 3.35
N THR A 273 22.97 8.71 2.98
CA THR A 273 23.69 7.48 3.32
C THR A 273 24.02 7.43 4.81
N PHE A 274 24.31 6.23 5.32
CA PHE A 274 24.75 6.08 6.72
C PHE A 274 25.99 6.94 7.03
N ALA A 275 26.91 7.08 6.07
CA ALA A 275 28.10 7.91 6.19
C ALA A 275 27.80 9.41 6.37
N GLU A 276 26.69 9.89 5.81
CA GLU A 276 26.24 11.28 5.94
C GLU A 276 25.46 11.50 7.25
N VAL A 277 24.73 10.49 7.73
CA VAL A 277 23.97 10.55 8.98
C VAL A 277 24.87 10.41 10.23
N LEU A 278 25.88 9.55 10.17
CA LEU A 278 26.73 9.23 11.34
C LEU A 278 27.37 10.46 12.00
N PRO A 279 27.89 11.48 11.29
CA PRO A 279 28.42 12.70 11.91
C PRO A 279 27.39 13.46 12.75
N VAL A 280 26.13 13.51 12.31
CA VAL A 280 25.02 14.16 13.04
C VAL A 280 24.75 13.41 14.35
N LEU A 281 24.58 12.09 14.27
CA LEU A 281 24.39 11.24 15.44
C LEU A 281 25.59 11.29 16.39
N ARG A 282 26.82 11.27 15.85
CA ARG A 282 28.04 11.38 16.65
C ARG A 282 28.09 12.71 17.40
N GLY A 283 27.77 13.82 16.74
CA GLY A 283 27.72 15.14 17.39
C GLY A 283 26.71 15.20 18.53
N ALA A 284 25.53 14.58 18.35
CA ALA A 284 24.44 14.65 19.31
C ALA A 284 24.54 13.66 20.48
N LEU A 285 24.96 12.42 20.22
CA LEU A 285 24.94 11.31 21.20
C LEU A 285 26.28 11.15 21.94
N ASN A 286 27.33 11.88 21.56
CA ASN A 286 28.65 11.74 22.19
C ASN A 286 28.61 12.09 23.68
N GLY A 287 29.16 11.19 24.51
CA GLY A 287 29.17 11.34 25.96
C GLY A 287 27.81 11.10 26.65
N ALA A 288 26.75 10.79 25.91
CA ALA A 288 25.44 10.49 26.45
C ALA A 288 25.20 8.98 26.60
N THR A 289 24.30 8.63 27.52
CA THR A 289 23.75 7.27 27.63
C THR A 289 22.74 7.03 26.52
N VAL A 290 22.89 5.93 25.78
CA VAL A 290 22.03 5.53 24.67
C VAL A 290 21.41 4.18 24.98
N TYR A 291 20.10 4.15 25.18
CA TYR A 291 19.34 2.92 25.33
C TYR A 291 19.01 2.31 23.97
N GLN A 292 19.15 1.00 23.87
CA GLN A 292 18.58 0.16 22.82
C GLN A 292 17.58 -0.81 23.47
N HIS A 293 16.76 -1.48 22.67
CA HIS A 293 15.88 -2.53 23.17
C HIS A 293 16.30 -3.87 22.57
N SER A 294 17.12 -4.61 23.32
CA SER A 294 18.00 -5.71 22.85
C SER A 294 19.33 -5.22 22.27
N GLY A 295 20.27 -6.15 22.02
CA GLY A 295 21.61 -5.83 21.52
C GLY A 295 21.71 -5.63 19.99
N PHE A 296 20.58 -5.56 19.28
CA PHE A 296 20.56 -5.54 17.82
C PHE A 296 21.09 -4.21 17.26
N ASP A 297 20.60 -3.07 17.76
CA ASP A 297 20.88 -1.74 17.22
C ASP A 297 22.37 -1.38 17.26
N ARG A 298 23.02 -1.64 18.39
CA ARG A 298 24.47 -1.48 18.53
C ARG A 298 25.23 -2.32 17.50
N SER A 299 24.76 -3.56 17.26
CA SER A 299 25.40 -4.47 16.31
C SER A 299 25.19 -4.00 14.87
N ALA A 300 24.01 -3.47 14.54
CA ALA A 300 23.70 -2.89 13.25
C ALA A 300 24.52 -1.62 12.97
N VAL A 301 24.60 -0.69 13.92
CA VAL A 301 25.44 0.51 13.82
C VAL A 301 26.92 0.14 13.64
N THR A 302 27.39 -0.88 14.35
CA THR A 302 28.77 -1.38 14.22
C THR A 302 29.03 -1.96 12.82
N ALA A 303 28.09 -2.75 12.29
CA ALA A 303 28.19 -3.33 10.96
C ALA A 303 28.13 -2.25 9.87
N ALA A 304 27.24 -1.28 9.98
CA ALA A 304 27.14 -0.16 9.04
C ALA A 304 28.41 0.70 9.03
N CYS A 305 29.03 0.94 10.19
CA CYS A 305 30.35 1.57 10.27
C CYS A 305 31.42 0.73 9.53
N GLY A 306 31.40 -0.60 9.70
CA GLY A 306 32.28 -1.51 8.97
C GLY A 306 32.11 -1.43 7.46
N ASN A 307 30.87 -1.46 6.97
CA ASN A 307 30.53 -1.35 5.55
C ASN A 307 31.00 -0.02 4.94
N CYS A 308 30.96 1.07 5.71
CA CYS A 308 31.41 2.39 5.26
C CYS A 308 32.89 2.69 5.53
N GLY A 309 33.64 1.79 6.19
CA GLY A 309 35.02 2.03 6.61
C GLY A 309 35.15 3.18 7.64
N LEU A 310 34.11 3.42 8.44
CA LEU A 310 34.05 4.50 9.43
C LEU A 310 34.36 3.98 10.84
N PRO A 311 34.94 4.81 11.71
CA PRO A 311 35.17 4.41 13.10
C PRO A 311 33.83 4.29 13.85
N VAL A 312 33.68 3.18 14.58
CA VAL A 312 32.51 2.90 15.40
C VAL A 312 32.45 3.92 16.56
N PRO A 313 31.32 4.62 16.76
CA PRO A 313 31.19 5.56 17.88
C PRO A 313 31.19 4.82 19.22
N GLN A 314 31.87 5.39 20.21
CA GLN A 314 31.93 4.86 21.58
C GLN A 314 30.81 5.43 22.46
N TRP A 315 29.55 5.18 22.08
CA TRP A 315 28.41 5.57 22.91
C TRP A 315 28.27 4.65 24.14
N ASP A 316 27.77 5.18 25.26
CA ASP A 316 27.44 4.38 26.45
C ASP A 316 26.10 3.64 26.23
N TRP A 317 26.18 2.53 25.52
CA TRP A 317 25.04 1.67 25.21
C TRP A 317 24.50 0.97 26.45
N ARG A 318 23.19 1.11 26.69
CA ARG A 318 22.43 0.40 27.72
C ARG A 318 21.29 -0.38 27.08
N ASP A 319 20.85 -1.45 27.74
CA ASP A 319 19.76 -2.29 27.25
C ASP A 319 18.52 -2.12 28.13
N SER A 320 17.48 -1.54 27.54
CA SER A 320 16.20 -1.31 28.23
C SER A 320 15.49 -2.62 28.59
N VAL A 321 15.83 -3.77 28.00
CA VAL A 321 15.33 -5.09 28.42
C VAL A 321 15.80 -5.43 29.83
N HIS A 322 17.03 -5.06 30.21
CA HIS A 322 17.52 -5.26 31.58
C HIS A 322 16.77 -4.37 32.58
N VAL A 323 16.50 -3.13 32.19
CA VAL A 323 15.69 -2.18 32.98
C VAL A 323 14.27 -2.74 33.17
N ALA A 324 13.64 -3.18 32.08
CA ALA A 324 12.29 -3.74 32.11
C ALA A 324 12.20 -5.02 32.96
N ARG A 325 13.21 -5.90 32.90
CA ARG A 325 13.27 -7.11 33.73
C ARG A 325 13.36 -6.83 35.22
N ALA A 326 14.02 -5.73 35.60
CA ALA A 326 14.14 -5.32 36.99
C ALA A 326 12.85 -4.66 37.50
N ALA A 327 12.21 -3.83 36.66
CA ALA A 327 10.99 -3.11 37.01
C ALA A 327 9.73 -3.97 37.00
N TRP A 328 9.63 -4.92 36.05
CA TRP A 328 8.46 -5.80 35.86
C TRP A 328 8.87 -7.28 35.79
N PRO A 329 9.39 -7.88 36.87
CA PRO A 329 9.81 -9.28 36.89
C PRO A 329 8.67 -10.27 36.60
N GLU A 330 7.42 -9.88 36.84
CA GLU A 330 6.20 -10.65 36.61
C GLU A 330 5.90 -10.95 35.14
N LEU A 331 6.48 -10.18 34.20
CA LEU A 331 6.29 -10.42 32.75
C LEU A 331 7.11 -11.60 32.21
N ARG A 332 7.89 -12.28 33.06
CA ARG A 332 8.61 -13.50 32.70
C ARG A 332 7.61 -14.61 32.33
N GLY A 333 7.62 -15.01 31.06
CA GLY A 333 6.83 -16.13 30.52
C GLY A 333 5.48 -15.75 29.89
N ASN A 334 5.06 -14.48 29.97
CA ASN A 334 3.76 -14.00 29.43
C ASN A 334 3.94 -13.06 28.23
N GLY A 335 4.69 -13.50 27.21
CA GLY A 335 5.12 -12.65 26.07
C GLY A 335 6.48 -11.97 26.25
N GLY A 336 7.03 -11.98 27.48
CA GLY A 336 8.39 -11.54 27.79
C GLY A 336 8.55 -10.02 27.83
N HIS A 337 9.80 -9.55 27.83
CA HIS A 337 10.15 -8.12 27.92
C HIS A 337 10.42 -7.47 26.57
N GLY A 338 9.85 -8.01 25.48
CA GLY A 338 9.94 -7.38 24.16
C GLY A 338 9.02 -6.16 24.05
N LEU A 339 9.35 -5.21 23.15
CA LEU A 339 8.59 -3.97 22.98
C LEU A 339 7.10 -4.20 22.75
N ALA A 340 6.68 -5.20 21.98
CA ALA A 340 5.26 -5.49 21.76
C ALA A 340 4.51 -5.81 23.06
N SER A 341 5.10 -6.65 23.93
CA SER A 341 4.52 -7.02 25.23
C SER A 341 4.52 -5.82 26.19
N LEU A 342 5.62 -5.05 26.22
CA LEU A 342 5.73 -3.86 27.07
C LEU A 342 4.79 -2.74 26.60
N LYS A 343 4.60 -2.54 25.30
CA LYS A 343 3.65 -1.56 24.75
C LYS A 343 2.23 -1.89 25.22
N GLN A 344 1.82 -3.16 25.12
CA GLN A 344 0.53 -3.61 25.63
C GLN A 344 0.40 -3.43 27.15
N HIS A 345 1.41 -3.86 27.91
CA HIS A 345 1.38 -3.80 29.38
C HIS A 345 1.36 -2.35 29.91
N LEU A 346 2.08 -1.45 29.25
CA LEU A 346 2.22 -0.05 29.66
C LEU A 346 1.16 0.87 29.03
N GLY A 347 0.22 0.32 28.26
CA GLY A 347 -0.88 1.05 27.61
C GLY A 347 -0.41 2.04 26.54
N LEU A 348 0.65 1.69 25.82
CA LEU A 348 1.26 2.49 24.77
C LEU A 348 0.53 2.27 23.46
N VAL A 349 -0.05 3.33 22.90
CA VAL A 349 -0.69 3.32 21.58
C VAL A 349 0.24 4.02 20.60
N PHE A 350 0.77 3.26 19.65
CA PHE A 350 1.65 3.70 18.58
C PHE A 350 1.30 2.91 17.31
N GLU A 351 1.63 3.43 16.13
CA GLU A 351 1.63 2.60 14.92
C GLU A 351 2.73 1.52 15.06
N HIS A 352 2.66 0.45 14.27
CA HIS A 352 3.62 -0.66 14.36
C HIS A 352 4.67 -0.49 13.24
N HIS A 353 5.95 -0.57 13.61
CA HIS A 353 7.13 -0.61 12.72
C HIS A 353 7.62 0.74 12.14
N ASP A 354 7.72 1.74 13.01
CA ASP A 354 8.51 2.94 12.79
C ASP A 354 9.64 2.99 13.84
N ALA A 355 10.90 3.10 13.40
CA ALA A 355 12.05 3.15 14.29
C ALA A 355 11.94 4.28 15.34
N GLY A 356 11.26 5.39 15.01
CA GLY A 356 11.02 6.48 15.95
C GLY A 356 10.06 6.10 17.06
N GLU A 357 9.01 5.35 16.76
CA GLU A 357 8.04 4.86 17.75
C GLU A 357 8.62 3.76 18.64
N ASP A 358 9.47 2.89 18.10
CA ASP A 358 10.17 1.87 18.88
C ASP A 358 11.25 2.47 19.78
N ALA A 359 12.02 3.44 19.29
CA ALA A 359 12.93 4.25 20.11
C ALA A 359 12.17 4.98 21.23
N ARG A 360 11.01 5.59 20.92
CA ARG A 360 10.16 6.25 21.93
C ARG A 360 9.68 5.27 22.98
N ALA A 361 9.20 4.09 22.58
CA ALA A 361 8.74 3.07 23.52
C ALA A 361 9.88 2.60 24.43
N ALA A 362 11.09 2.40 23.91
CA ALA A 362 12.26 2.06 24.70
C ALA A 362 12.60 3.15 25.75
N ALA A 363 12.52 4.44 25.37
CA ALA A 363 12.70 5.55 26.31
C ALA A 363 11.60 5.58 27.39
N GLU A 364 10.35 5.36 27.01
CA GLU A 364 9.21 5.32 27.94
C GLU A 364 9.29 4.15 28.93
N VAL A 365 9.84 3.01 28.52
CA VAL A 365 10.14 1.87 29.41
C VAL A 365 11.12 2.28 30.50
N VAL A 366 12.17 3.01 30.15
CA VAL A 366 13.17 3.51 31.13
C VAL A 366 12.52 4.50 32.11
N LEU A 367 11.77 5.49 31.61
CA LEU A 367 11.12 6.48 32.47
C LEU A 367 10.11 5.84 33.43
N ARG A 368 9.29 4.90 32.95
CA ARG A 368 8.32 4.21 33.82
C ARG A 368 8.99 3.32 34.85
N ALA A 369 10.11 2.68 34.51
CA ALA A 369 10.90 1.90 35.46
C ALA A 369 11.47 2.76 36.60
N GLU A 370 11.70 4.05 36.35
CA GLU A 370 12.12 5.03 37.36
C GLU A 370 10.95 5.63 38.17
N GLY A 371 9.71 5.18 37.93
CA GLY A 371 8.52 5.73 38.56
C GLY A 371 8.07 7.09 37.99
N VAL A 372 8.59 7.48 36.83
CA VAL A 372 8.28 8.76 36.18
C VAL A 372 7.26 8.54 35.07
N GLN A 373 6.22 9.38 35.02
CA GLN A 373 5.35 9.47 33.85
C GLN A 373 5.89 10.53 32.87
N PRO A 374 6.08 10.20 31.59
CA PRO A 374 6.52 11.19 30.60
C PRO A 374 5.47 12.29 30.45
N VAL A 375 5.91 13.55 30.41
CA VAL A 375 5.03 14.68 30.12
C VAL A 375 4.59 14.57 28.67
N ARG A 376 3.27 14.49 28.41
CA ARG A 376 2.71 14.51 27.05
C ARG A 376 2.94 15.89 26.43
N THR A 377 4.03 16.03 25.69
CA THR A 377 4.17 17.09 24.70
C THR A 377 3.21 16.76 23.55
N GLN A 378 2.21 17.61 23.31
CA GLN A 378 1.55 17.64 22.02
C GLN A 378 2.63 17.80 20.96
N SER A 379 2.67 16.92 19.96
CA SER A 379 3.53 17.15 18.80
C SER A 379 3.27 18.58 18.31
N PRO A 380 4.31 19.38 18.04
CA PRO A 380 4.12 20.52 17.18
C PRO A 380 3.44 19.99 15.93
N ILE A 381 2.32 20.62 15.56
CA ILE A 381 1.81 20.58 14.19
C ILE A 381 3.04 20.58 13.28
N GLN A 382 3.13 19.59 12.39
CA GLN A 382 4.16 19.56 11.35
C GLN A 382 4.23 20.95 10.74
N ALA A 383 5.29 21.68 11.07
CA ALA A 383 5.62 22.90 10.38
C ALA A 383 5.85 22.50 8.93
N ALA A 384 4.95 22.97 8.08
CA ALA A 384 5.06 22.90 6.64
C ALA A 384 6.49 23.24 6.22
N TRP A 385 7.09 22.41 5.36
CA TRP A 385 8.15 22.91 4.50
C TRP A 385 7.56 23.97 3.55
N PRO A 386 8.35 24.98 3.16
CA PRO A 386 7.85 26.20 2.54
C PRO A 386 7.05 25.89 1.29
N ALA A 387 5.87 26.51 1.22
CA ALA A 387 5.30 26.92 -0.04
C ALA A 387 6.38 27.69 -0.82
N ILE A 388 6.64 27.25 -2.04
CA ILE A 388 7.06 28.18 -3.08
C ILE A 388 5.85 29.10 -3.25
N ALA A 389 5.94 30.29 -2.66
CA ALA A 389 5.17 31.42 -3.11
C ALA A 389 5.62 31.70 -4.55
N ASP A 390 4.70 31.50 -5.49
CA ASP A 390 4.37 32.64 -6.32
C ASP A 390 3.56 33.59 -5.43
N GLU A 391 3.94 34.85 -5.53
CA GLU A 391 3.48 36.02 -4.78
C GLU A 391 1.94 36.10 -4.64
N GLU A 392 1.44 36.49 -3.47
CA GLU A 392 1.21 37.91 -3.17
C GLU A 392 0.74 38.11 -1.72
N ASP A 393 1.23 39.22 -1.21
CA ASP A 393 1.24 39.80 0.12
C ASP A 393 -0.15 40.25 0.59
N PHE A 394 -0.50 40.11 1.89
CA PHE A 394 -1.43 41.03 2.57
C PHE A 394 -1.28 40.95 4.09
N ASP A 395 -0.91 42.09 4.65
CA ASP A 395 -0.67 42.34 6.07
C ASP A 395 -1.95 42.61 6.88
N LEU A 396 -1.75 42.50 8.19
CA LEU A 396 -2.65 42.37 9.34
C LEU A 396 -3.54 43.59 9.74
N ILE A 397 -4.78 43.24 10.13
CA ILE A 397 -5.70 43.72 11.20
C ILE A 397 -5.96 45.24 11.35
N GLU A 398 -7.24 45.67 11.21
CA GLU A 398 -8.14 46.12 12.30
C GLU A 398 -9.44 46.77 11.76
N ASP A 399 -10.50 46.56 12.52
CA ASP A 399 -11.86 47.05 12.34
C ASP A 399 -11.94 48.54 12.74
N SER A 400 -12.52 49.41 11.90
CA SER A 400 -13.48 50.47 12.27
C SER A 400 -13.58 51.64 11.26
N ASP A 401 -14.83 52.07 11.10
CA ASP A 401 -15.36 53.42 10.83
C ASP A 401 -14.77 54.36 9.75
N ALA A 402 -15.68 54.65 8.80
CA ALA A 402 -16.10 55.98 8.39
C ALA A 402 -15.16 56.91 7.58
N THR A 403 -15.80 57.49 6.55
CA THR A 403 -15.71 58.90 6.08
C THR A 403 -14.98 59.19 4.75
N MET A 404 -15.81 59.50 3.75
CA MET A 404 -15.72 60.57 2.71
C MET A 404 -14.57 60.69 1.69
N MET A 405 -15.00 60.55 0.42
CA MET A 405 -14.91 61.54 -0.70
C MET A 405 -13.51 61.76 -1.35
N VAL A 406 -13.32 61.99 -2.67
CA VAL A 406 -14.15 62.60 -3.73
C VAL A 406 -13.55 62.29 -5.12
N ILE A 407 -14.42 61.89 -6.06
CA ILE A 407 -14.59 62.30 -7.49
C ILE A 407 -13.37 62.25 -8.46
N ARG A 408 -13.48 61.41 -9.51
CA ARG A 408 -13.78 61.85 -10.89
C ARG A 408 -14.24 60.70 -11.82
N GLU A 409 -15.17 61.09 -12.69
CA GLU A 409 -16.28 60.39 -13.37
C GLU A 409 -15.95 59.84 -14.79
N ILE A 410 -16.47 58.65 -15.20
CA ILE A 410 -17.64 58.32 -16.10
C ILE A 410 -17.27 58.28 -17.61
N PRO A 411 -17.87 57.46 -18.54
CA PRO A 411 -19.25 56.89 -18.57
C PRO A 411 -19.40 55.37 -18.88
N THR A 412 -20.23 54.59 -18.18
CA THR A 412 -21.71 54.36 -18.26
C THR A 412 -22.28 53.76 -19.55
N ALA A 413 -22.83 52.53 -19.43
CA ALA A 413 -24.16 52.12 -19.90
C ALA A 413 -24.57 50.79 -19.19
N PRO A 414 -25.86 50.42 -19.06
CA PRO A 414 -26.59 50.45 -17.78
C PRO A 414 -26.93 49.06 -17.20
N LEU A 415 -27.09 49.00 -15.87
CA LEU A 415 -27.83 47.94 -15.17
C LEU A 415 -29.34 48.22 -15.28
N PRO A 416 -30.19 47.20 -15.50
CA PRO A 416 -31.53 47.18 -14.95
C PRO A 416 -31.55 46.62 -13.53
N SER A 417 -32.44 47.23 -12.76
CA SER A 417 -32.72 47.19 -11.33
C SER A 417 -33.22 45.84 -10.78
N PRO A 418 -33.29 45.72 -9.43
CA PRO A 418 -33.56 44.49 -8.70
C PRO A 418 -35.06 44.29 -8.57
N ASP A 419 -35.60 43.35 -9.33
CA ASP A 419 -36.79 42.59 -8.97
C ASP A 419 -37.10 41.66 -10.13
N SER A 420 -36.44 40.51 -10.11
CA SER A 420 -36.89 39.33 -10.82
C SER A 420 -36.09 38.15 -10.27
N ILE A 421 -36.65 37.43 -9.29
CA ILE A 421 -36.36 36.01 -9.18
C ILE A 421 -37.03 35.38 -10.40
N PRO A 422 -36.27 34.98 -11.44
CA PRO A 422 -36.48 33.64 -11.96
C PRO A 422 -35.23 33.08 -12.68
N ARG A 423 -34.67 32.01 -12.11
CA ARG A 423 -34.48 30.69 -12.73
C ARG A 423 -33.21 30.05 -12.18
N GLN A 424 -33.42 28.94 -11.48
CA GLN A 424 -32.50 27.79 -11.50
C GLN A 424 -31.82 27.74 -12.88
N LEU A 425 -30.50 27.65 -12.92
CA LEU A 425 -29.82 27.08 -14.07
C LEU A 425 -30.37 25.65 -14.21
N SER A 426 -31.46 25.52 -14.95
CA SER A 426 -32.07 24.24 -15.29
C SER A 426 -31.03 23.53 -16.13
N GLY A 427 -30.30 22.60 -15.50
CA GLY A 427 -29.33 21.77 -16.21
C GLY A 427 -30.01 21.12 -17.42
N CYS A 428 -29.27 21.00 -18.52
CA CYS A 428 -29.76 20.27 -19.68
C CYS A 428 -29.91 18.80 -19.27
N HIS A 429 -31.13 18.27 -19.27
CA HIS A 429 -31.37 16.89 -18.86
C HIS A 429 -30.70 15.91 -19.84
N ILE A 430 -29.68 15.20 -19.38
CA ILE A 430 -28.91 14.26 -20.19
C ILE A 430 -29.61 12.90 -20.23
N GLY A 431 -30.04 12.39 -19.07
CA GLY A 431 -30.87 11.19 -19.02
C GLY A 431 -31.11 10.66 -17.62
N THR A 432 -31.87 9.57 -17.55
CA THR A 432 -32.17 8.84 -16.31
C THR A 432 -31.77 7.38 -16.42
N THR A 433 -31.46 6.76 -15.27
CA THR A 433 -31.16 5.34 -15.16
C THR A 433 -31.77 4.77 -13.89
N GLU A 434 -32.39 3.59 -14.02
CA GLU A 434 -32.86 2.80 -12.88
C GLU A 434 -31.69 2.08 -12.21
N ILE A 435 -31.63 2.15 -10.89
CA ILE A 435 -30.59 1.54 -10.08
C ILE A 435 -30.99 0.09 -9.78
N THR A 436 -30.16 -0.87 -10.19
CA THR A 436 -30.36 -2.30 -9.87
C THR A 436 -29.64 -2.69 -8.58
N GLN A 437 -29.95 -3.85 -8.00
CA GLN A 437 -29.20 -4.36 -6.85
C GLN A 437 -27.71 -4.51 -7.17
N GLY A 438 -27.38 -4.96 -8.39
CA GLY A 438 -25.99 -5.07 -8.84
C GLY A 438 -25.27 -3.71 -8.93
N ASN A 439 -25.98 -2.60 -9.14
CA ASN A 439 -25.43 -1.25 -9.10
C ASN A 439 -24.98 -0.87 -7.68
N ILE A 440 -25.80 -1.20 -6.69
CA ILE A 440 -25.55 -0.94 -5.26
C ILE A 440 -24.37 -1.80 -4.79
N ASP A 441 -24.41 -3.12 -5.02
CA ASP A 441 -23.39 -4.06 -4.55
C ASP A 441 -22.00 -3.76 -5.12
N ASN A 442 -21.94 -3.15 -6.30
CA ASN A 442 -20.69 -2.87 -7.02
C ASN A 442 -20.38 -1.36 -7.18
N ASN A 443 -21.10 -0.49 -6.46
CA ASN A 443 -20.93 0.97 -6.45
C ASN A 443 -20.76 1.58 -7.84
N HIS A 444 -21.71 1.37 -8.75
CA HIS A 444 -21.66 1.98 -10.09
C HIS A 444 -23.04 2.35 -10.61
N ILE A 445 -23.11 3.38 -11.46
CA ILE A 445 -24.33 3.84 -12.13
C ILE A 445 -24.15 3.61 -13.63
N TYR A 446 -25.03 2.82 -14.26
CA TYR A 446 -24.99 2.62 -15.71
C TYR A 446 -25.52 3.84 -16.45
N LEU A 447 -24.82 4.26 -17.49
CA LEU A 447 -25.18 5.43 -18.30
C LEU A 447 -25.58 5.03 -19.74
N ARG A 448 -25.82 3.73 -19.97
CA ARG A 448 -26.00 3.11 -21.29
C ARG A 448 -27.05 3.80 -22.15
N SER A 449 -28.16 4.23 -21.55
CA SER A 449 -29.32 4.83 -22.22
C SER A 449 -29.07 6.24 -22.78
N PHE A 450 -28.03 6.93 -22.32
CA PHE A 450 -27.73 8.31 -22.72
C PHE A 450 -26.23 8.58 -22.88
N PHE A 451 -25.43 7.52 -23.03
CA PHE A 451 -23.98 7.60 -23.07
C PHE A 451 -23.43 8.44 -24.22
N GLU A 452 -24.12 8.43 -25.37
CA GLU A 452 -23.71 9.15 -26.58
C GLU A 452 -23.87 10.68 -26.45
N LYS A 453 -24.50 11.16 -25.37
CA LYS A 453 -24.68 12.60 -25.11
C LYS A 453 -23.49 13.23 -24.39
N PHE A 454 -22.52 12.43 -23.93
CA PHE A 454 -21.29 12.95 -23.34
C PHE A 454 -20.24 13.29 -24.42
N PRO A 455 -19.37 14.29 -24.19
CA PRO A 455 -18.27 14.61 -25.10
C PRO A 455 -17.37 13.41 -25.38
N ALA A 456 -17.04 13.18 -26.66
CA ALA A 456 -16.26 12.02 -27.09
C ALA A 456 -14.83 11.99 -26.50
N ASP A 457 -14.27 13.15 -26.18
CA ASP A 457 -12.96 13.31 -25.54
C ASP A 457 -12.97 13.07 -24.03
N ALA A 458 -14.16 12.96 -23.42
CA ALA A 458 -14.39 12.53 -22.03
C ALA A 458 -14.68 11.03 -21.88
N ILE A 459 -14.71 10.28 -23.00
CA ILE A 459 -14.93 8.83 -23.04
C ILE A 459 -13.60 8.11 -23.28
N GLY A 460 -13.22 7.24 -22.34
CA GLY A 460 -12.02 6.42 -22.40
C GLY A 460 -12.32 4.95 -22.74
N GLY A 461 -11.27 4.15 -22.85
CA GLY A 461 -11.36 2.69 -22.98
C GLY A 461 -11.80 1.97 -21.70
N SER A 462 -11.79 0.64 -21.74
CA SER A 462 -12.34 -0.25 -20.70
C SER A 462 -11.51 -0.33 -19.40
N ASN A 463 -10.39 0.39 -19.33
CA ASN A 463 -9.48 0.36 -18.20
C ASN A 463 -8.80 1.72 -17.97
N ARG A 464 -8.26 1.91 -16.76
CA ARG A 464 -7.65 3.18 -16.31
C ARG A 464 -6.43 3.61 -17.14
N ALA A 465 -5.75 2.66 -17.80
CA ALA A 465 -4.63 2.96 -18.69
C ALA A 465 -5.08 3.49 -20.07
N SER A 466 -6.36 3.41 -20.36
CA SER A 466 -7.00 4.03 -21.53
C SER A 466 -8.02 5.07 -21.05
N ALA A 467 -7.67 5.88 -20.06
CA ALA A 467 -8.51 6.99 -19.61
C ALA A 467 -8.77 7.97 -20.76
N ALA A 468 -9.89 8.68 -20.70
CA ALA A 468 -10.23 9.70 -21.67
C ALA A 468 -9.20 10.84 -21.69
N LYS A 469 -9.20 11.65 -22.76
CA LYS A 469 -8.29 12.79 -22.89
C LYS A 469 -8.63 13.92 -21.91
N ARG A 470 -9.89 13.97 -21.45
CA ARG A 470 -10.40 15.00 -20.55
C ARG A 470 -11.29 14.37 -19.47
N GLU A 471 -11.19 14.88 -18.25
CA GLU A 471 -12.11 14.53 -17.16
C GLU A 471 -13.33 15.46 -17.14
N ILE A 472 -14.46 14.95 -16.65
CA ILE A 472 -15.67 15.69 -16.34
C ILE A 472 -15.76 15.92 -14.82
N ALA A 473 -16.35 17.04 -14.44
CA ALA A 473 -16.74 17.36 -13.08
C ALA A 473 -18.12 16.75 -12.77
N VAL A 474 -18.24 16.08 -11.63
CA VAL A 474 -19.49 15.47 -11.18
C VAL A 474 -19.86 16.04 -9.81
N ASP A 475 -20.93 16.83 -9.79
CA ASP A 475 -21.63 17.29 -8.59
C ASP A 475 -22.71 16.25 -8.22
N TRP A 476 -22.54 15.58 -7.09
CA TRP A 476 -23.47 14.54 -6.63
C TRP A 476 -24.14 14.91 -5.29
N GLY A 477 -24.01 16.17 -4.87
CA GLY A 477 -24.49 16.65 -3.57
C GLY A 477 -23.58 16.31 -2.37
N GLY A 478 -22.32 15.99 -2.63
CA GLY A 478 -21.26 15.83 -1.62
C GLY A 478 -20.55 17.15 -1.30
N ASN A 479 -19.60 17.12 -0.36
CA ASN A 479 -18.84 18.32 0.04
C ASN A 479 -17.81 18.75 -1.01
N THR A 480 -17.45 17.85 -1.94
CA THR A 480 -16.48 18.10 -3.01
C THR A 480 -16.98 17.55 -4.34
N VAL A 481 -16.68 18.29 -5.42
CA VAL A 481 -16.92 17.87 -6.80
C VAL A 481 -15.91 16.81 -7.20
N VAL A 482 -16.37 15.77 -7.91
CA VAL A 482 -15.50 14.66 -8.34
C VAL A 482 -15.08 14.83 -9.78
N MET A 483 -13.77 14.79 -10.04
CA MET A 483 -13.23 14.73 -11.40
C MET A 483 -13.09 13.27 -11.87
N THR A 484 -13.71 12.89 -12.98
CA THR A 484 -13.66 11.52 -13.53
C THR A 484 -13.79 11.51 -15.04
N ASP A 485 -13.36 10.44 -15.71
CA ASP A 485 -13.75 10.13 -17.09
C ASP A 485 -14.83 9.03 -17.15
N LEU A 486 -15.28 8.71 -18.36
CA LEU A 486 -16.30 7.68 -18.62
C LEU A 486 -15.66 6.41 -19.22
N ASP A 487 -16.08 5.23 -18.75
CA ASP A 487 -15.67 3.96 -19.35
C ASP A 487 -16.52 3.66 -20.59
N GLY A 488 -15.93 3.73 -21.79
CA GLY A 488 -16.63 3.54 -23.06
C GLY A 488 -17.14 2.12 -23.32
N ALA A 489 -16.56 1.10 -22.67
CA ALA A 489 -17.00 -0.28 -22.86
C ALA A 489 -18.13 -0.65 -21.90
N LYS A 490 -18.02 -0.23 -20.63
CA LYS A 490 -18.99 -0.55 -19.58
C LYS A 490 -20.05 0.53 -19.38
N LYS A 491 -19.85 1.70 -20.02
CA LYS A 491 -20.75 2.85 -20.06
C LYS A 491 -21.16 3.34 -18.67
N PHE A 492 -20.19 3.70 -17.83
CA PHE A 492 -20.39 4.26 -16.49
C PHE A 492 -19.26 5.24 -16.09
N PHE A 493 -19.42 5.98 -14.99
CA PHE A 493 -18.37 6.82 -14.40
C PHE A 493 -17.19 5.99 -13.88
N ARG A 494 -15.97 6.24 -14.37
CA ARG A 494 -14.81 5.39 -14.06
C ARG A 494 -14.40 5.45 -12.59
N LYS A 495 -14.28 6.65 -12.02
CA LYS A 495 -14.06 6.82 -10.57
C LYS A 495 -15.40 6.61 -9.86
N ARG A 496 -15.43 5.57 -9.03
CA ARG A 496 -16.63 5.05 -8.37
C ARG A 496 -16.67 5.27 -6.86
N GLY A 497 -15.60 5.83 -6.29
CA GLY A 497 -15.45 5.98 -4.84
C GLY A 497 -16.56 6.81 -4.18
N TRP A 498 -17.13 7.77 -4.92
CA TRP A 498 -18.23 8.62 -4.46
C TRP A 498 -19.62 7.98 -4.61
N ILE A 499 -19.77 6.94 -5.44
CA ILE A 499 -21.09 6.39 -5.78
C ILE A 499 -21.71 5.64 -4.60
N GLY A 500 -20.89 4.94 -3.81
CA GLY A 500 -21.37 4.27 -2.59
C GLY A 500 -21.82 5.28 -1.52
N GLU A 501 -21.08 6.38 -1.37
CA GLU A 501 -21.46 7.48 -0.47
C GLU A 501 -22.74 8.16 -0.97
N PHE A 502 -22.86 8.41 -2.28
CA PHE A 502 -24.08 8.93 -2.91
C PHE A 502 -25.29 8.04 -2.63
N PHE A 503 -25.19 6.72 -2.82
CA PHE A 503 -26.30 5.81 -2.53
C PHE A 503 -26.71 5.83 -1.05
N THR A 504 -25.73 5.85 -0.14
CA THR A 504 -25.96 5.88 1.30
C THR A 504 -26.59 7.20 1.73
N ARG A 505 -26.04 8.33 1.28
CA ARG A 505 -26.44 9.69 1.66
C ARG A 505 -27.85 10.04 1.19
N HIS A 506 -28.22 9.60 -0.02
CA HIS A 506 -29.53 9.84 -0.60
C HIS A 506 -30.51 8.69 -0.40
N GLY A 507 -30.11 7.63 0.32
CA GLY A 507 -30.97 6.47 0.63
C GLY A 507 -31.45 5.70 -0.60
N VAL A 508 -30.68 5.69 -1.68
CA VAL A 508 -31.05 5.09 -2.98
C VAL A 508 -31.15 3.57 -2.87
N ARG A 509 -32.24 2.99 -3.36
CA ARG A 509 -32.51 1.55 -3.34
C ARG A 509 -32.66 0.98 -4.75
N ALA A 510 -32.61 -0.34 -4.87
CA ALA A 510 -32.90 -1.01 -6.13
C ALA A 510 -34.33 -0.67 -6.58
N GLY A 511 -34.48 -0.26 -7.84
CA GLY A 511 -35.72 0.25 -8.42
C GLY A 511 -35.89 1.77 -8.35
N ASP A 512 -35.00 2.51 -7.67
CA ASP A 512 -35.01 3.97 -7.71
C ASP A 512 -34.31 4.49 -8.97
N VAL A 513 -34.71 5.68 -9.41
CA VAL A 513 -34.20 6.32 -10.62
C VAL A 513 -33.24 7.45 -10.27
N VAL A 514 -32.09 7.48 -10.94
CA VAL A 514 -31.09 8.55 -10.83
C VAL A 514 -31.08 9.36 -12.11
N THR A 515 -31.06 10.68 -11.96
CA THR A 515 -31.02 11.67 -13.03
C THR A 515 -29.61 12.21 -13.19
N VAL A 516 -29.15 12.36 -14.43
CA VAL A 516 -27.92 13.07 -14.78
C VAL A 516 -28.26 14.30 -15.62
N GLU A 517 -27.78 15.46 -15.17
CA GLU A 517 -28.01 16.76 -15.81
C GLU A 517 -26.68 17.44 -16.12
N GLU A 518 -26.54 18.06 -17.28
CA GLU A 518 -25.37 18.91 -17.58
C GLU A 518 -25.64 20.32 -17.05
N ILE A 519 -24.82 20.77 -16.11
CA ILE A 519 -24.97 22.08 -15.45
C ILE A 519 -24.02 23.14 -16.04
N ALA A 520 -22.92 22.70 -16.66
CA ALA A 520 -22.00 23.50 -17.46
C ALA A 520 -21.19 22.56 -18.37
N PRO A 521 -20.46 23.07 -19.39
CA PRO A 521 -19.63 22.21 -20.25
C PRO A 521 -18.67 21.33 -19.42
N TYR A 522 -18.71 20.01 -19.65
CA TYR A 522 -17.96 19.00 -18.89
C TYR A 522 -18.29 18.93 -17.39
N SER A 523 -19.40 19.52 -16.94
CA SER A 523 -19.84 19.51 -15.55
C SER A 523 -21.27 18.98 -15.43
N TYR A 524 -21.42 17.90 -14.67
CA TYR A 524 -22.66 17.15 -14.57
C TYR A 524 -23.13 17.06 -13.13
N ARG A 525 -24.44 17.18 -12.92
CA ARG A 525 -25.10 16.90 -11.66
C ARG A 525 -25.74 15.53 -11.67
N VAL A 526 -25.54 14.75 -10.62
CA VAL A 526 -26.15 13.44 -10.40
C VAL A 526 -27.03 13.52 -9.15
N ALA A 527 -28.33 13.28 -9.31
CA ALA A 527 -29.29 13.38 -8.21
C ALA A 527 -30.36 12.28 -8.32
N PRO A 528 -30.89 11.77 -7.18
CA PRO A 528 -32.06 10.89 -7.20
C PRO A 528 -33.27 11.64 -7.77
N GLN A 529 -34.08 10.97 -8.59
CA GLN A 529 -35.34 11.50 -9.07
C GLN A 529 -36.36 11.47 -7.91
N ARG A 530 -36.89 12.64 -7.53
CA ARG A 530 -37.96 12.70 -6.51
C ARG A 530 -39.20 11.99 -7.07
N ARG A 531 -39.73 11.01 -6.34
CA ARG A 531 -41.05 10.43 -6.62
C ARG A 531 -42.09 11.53 -6.40
N SER A 532 -42.82 11.89 -7.46
CA SER A 532 -43.96 12.81 -7.41
C SER A 532 -45.12 12.20 -6.63
#